data_AF-A0A662RTL9-F1
#
_entry.id   AF-A0A662RTL9-F1
#
_cell.length_a   1.000
_cell.length_b   1.000
_cell.length_c   1.000
_cell.angle_alpha   90.00
_cell.angle_beta   90.00
_cell.angle_gamma   90.00
#
_symmetry.space_group_name_H-M   'P 1'
#
loop_
_entity.id
_entity.type
_entity.pdbx_description
1 polymer ?
#
loop_
_entity_poly.entity_id
_entity_poly.type
_entity_poly.pdbx_seq_one_letter_code
_entity_poly.pdbx_strand_id
1 'polypeptide(L)'
;MVDKSGRLRLPKYWPILYVVYRLRRVYNSFDLQKYLYLAKVDGNAPIEYVFVDDYCGPRCASIKQDAISLGVRGYLKVSFENRWVFEITEEGARVAKELMNSLPVEVQNAFDHILEEYSSLPVVKLRDYVYDAHQYPGVKPRPRAETEYEELKKQIKSEINLLLHDFSGIESNANTLFLLGSLDYCMLVLKRENLAETFQKDNLITLIDGYVKKVMLLRELLGNNPELVGEICLNDLKEDFELIQEASEEYKVLPALYEEGIDLSVFVDVEE
;
A
#
# COMPACT_ATOMS: atom_id res chain seq x y z
N MET A 1 -24.32 -12.44 19.88
CA MET A 1 -25.73 -12.51 19.43
C MET A 1 -25.81 -13.58 18.34
N VAL A 2 -26.59 -14.65 18.57
CA VAL A 2 -26.74 -15.80 17.66
C VAL A 2 -28.00 -15.56 16.81
N ASP A 3 -27.86 -15.63 15.49
CA ASP A 3 -29.00 -15.62 14.56
C ASP A 3 -29.66 -17.01 14.51
N LYS A 4 -30.92 -17.07 14.09
CA LYS A 4 -31.80 -18.24 13.97
C LYS A 4 -31.25 -19.37 13.08
N SER A 5 -30.07 -19.21 12.49
CA SER A 5 -29.33 -20.21 11.71
C SER A 5 -28.27 -20.98 12.53
N GLY A 6 -28.04 -20.65 13.80
CA GLY A 6 -27.03 -21.29 14.64
C GLY A 6 -25.58 -20.98 14.23
N ARG A 7 -25.36 -20.14 13.21
CA ARG A 7 -24.03 -19.68 12.81
C ARG A 7 -23.59 -18.55 13.74
N LEU A 8 -22.42 -18.73 14.35
CA LEU A 8 -21.72 -17.69 15.10
C LEU A 8 -21.49 -16.52 14.14
N ARG A 9 -22.20 -15.40 14.33
CA ARG A 9 -22.02 -14.21 13.49
C ARG A 9 -20.75 -13.51 13.96
N LEU A 10 -19.65 -13.81 13.30
CA LEU A 10 -18.37 -13.17 13.54
C LEU A 10 -18.49 -11.68 13.18
N PRO A 11 -17.86 -10.78 13.95
CA PRO A 11 -17.82 -9.37 13.58
C PRO A 11 -16.99 -9.20 12.30
N LYS A 12 -17.43 -8.33 11.37
CA LYS A 12 -16.71 -8.04 10.10
C LYS A 12 -15.19 -7.85 10.25
N TYR A 13 -14.76 -7.24 11.36
CA TYR A 13 -13.36 -6.94 11.65
C TYR A 13 -12.56 -8.11 12.25
N TRP A 14 -13.18 -9.26 12.51
CA TRP A 14 -12.49 -10.44 13.08
C TRP A 14 -11.20 -10.81 12.35
N PRO A 15 -11.09 -10.71 11.00
CA PRO A 15 -9.87 -11.09 10.30
C PRO A 15 -8.70 -10.16 10.63
N ILE A 16 -8.97 -8.87 10.86
CA ILE A 16 -7.93 -7.90 11.25
C ILE A 16 -7.35 -8.28 12.61
N LEU A 17 -8.22 -8.54 13.59
CA LEU A 17 -7.78 -9.01 14.90
C LEU A 17 -7.05 -10.35 14.81
N TYR A 18 -7.45 -11.21 13.87
CA TYR A 18 -6.78 -12.49 13.65
C TYR A 18 -5.31 -12.28 13.24
N VAL A 19 -5.09 -11.54 12.16
CA VAL A 19 -3.74 -11.24 11.63
C VAL A 19 -2.88 -10.59 12.71
N VAL A 20 -3.37 -9.50 13.32
CA VAL A 20 -2.55 -8.71 14.25
C VAL A 20 -2.30 -9.49 15.55
N TYR A 21 -3.21 -10.36 16.00
CA TYR A 21 -2.95 -11.23 17.15
C TYR A 21 -1.83 -12.24 16.86
N ARG A 22 -1.84 -12.88 15.68
CA ARG A 22 -0.83 -13.88 15.31
C ARG A 22 0.54 -13.27 15.08
N LEU A 23 0.58 -12.13 14.38
CA LEU A 23 1.83 -11.45 14.06
C LEU A 23 2.32 -10.51 15.16
N ARG A 24 1.49 -10.25 16.18
CA ARG A 24 1.65 -9.23 17.24
C ARG A 24 1.64 -7.79 16.74
N ARG A 25 2.27 -7.55 15.60
CA ARG A 25 2.37 -6.27 14.94
C ARG A 25 2.37 -6.47 13.43
N VAL A 26 1.68 -5.58 12.72
CA VAL A 26 1.69 -5.51 11.25
C VAL A 26 2.19 -4.12 10.85
N TYR A 27 3.16 -4.10 9.96
CA TYR A 27 3.71 -2.88 9.37
C TYR A 27 3.02 -2.63 8.03
N ASN A 28 2.61 -1.40 7.77
CA ASN A 28 1.91 -0.96 6.57
C ASN A 28 0.47 -1.50 6.45
N SER A 29 -0.45 -0.66 5.95
CA SER A 29 -1.82 -1.05 5.65
C SER A 29 -1.91 -1.94 4.41
N PHE A 30 -0.90 -1.89 3.54
CA PHE A 30 -0.71 -2.79 2.41
C PHE A 30 -0.66 -4.25 2.89
N ASP A 31 0.31 -4.60 3.75
CA ASP A 31 0.51 -5.97 4.24
C ASP A 31 -0.76 -6.54 4.87
N LEU A 32 -1.39 -5.77 5.77
CA LEU A 32 -2.65 -6.17 6.39
C LEU A 32 -3.70 -6.51 5.33
N GLN A 33 -3.84 -5.69 4.29
CA GLN A 33 -4.80 -5.93 3.22
C GLN A 33 -4.43 -7.18 2.41
N LYS A 34 -3.14 -7.41 2.12
CA LYS A 34 -2.71 -8.58 1.33
C LYS A 34 -2.84 -9.89 2.09
N TYR A 35 -2.51 -9.92 3.38
CA TYR A 35 -2.75 -11.10 4.21
C TYR A 35 -4.25 -11.45 4.28
N LEU A 36 -5.12 -10.45 4.42
CA LEU A 36 -6.57 -10.67 4.40
C LEU A 36 -7.10 -11.09 3.03
N TYR A 37 -6.51 -10.58 1.95
CA TYR A 37 -6.85 -10.97 0.60
C TYR A 37 -6.48 -12.44 0.35
N LEU A 38 -5.24 -12.82 0.59
CA LEU A 38 -4.72 -14.18 0.42
C LEU A 38 -5.46 -15.20 1.30
N ALA A 39 -5.75 -14.84 2.55
CA ALA A 39 -6.59 -15.66 3.42
C ALA A 39 -7.99 -15.90 2.84
N LYS A 40 -8.55 -14.92 2.14
CA LYS A 40 -9.86 -15.06 1.50
C LYS A 40 -9.82 -15.93 0.24
N VAL A 41 -8.87 -15.68 -0.66
CA VAL A 41 -8.85 -16.29 -2.00
C VAL A 41 -8.17 -17.65 -2.01
N ASP A 42 -7.03 -17.79 -1.35
CA ASP A 42 -6.27 -19.05 -1.32
C ASP A 42 -6.64 -19.88 -0.09
N GLY A 43 -6.75 -19.22 1.06
CA GLY A 43 -7.16 -19.84 2.31
C GLY A 43 -8.66 -20.16 2.40
N ASN A 44 -9.48 -19.65 1.48
CA ASN A 44 -10.95 -19.78 1.51
C ASN A 44 -11.59 -19.33 2.84
N ALA A 45 -10.94 -18.42 3.58
CA ALA A 45 -11.45 -17.92 4.85
C ALA A 45 -12.73 -17.10 4.61
N PRO A 46 -13.73 -17.18 5.52
CA PRO A 46 -15.03 -16.50 5.36
C PRO A 46 -14.92 -15.00 5.70
N ILE A 47 -14.18 -14.27 4.86
CA ILE A 47 -13.90 -12.84 5.01
C ILE A 47 -14.95 -12.02 4.23
N GLU A 48 -15.68 -11.17 4.96
CA GLU A 48 -16.77 -10.35 4.42
C GLU A 48 -16.28 -9.14 3.58
N TYR A 49 -15.00 -8.76 3.70
CA TYR A 49 -14.45 -7.64 2.93
C TYR A 49 -14.54 -7.88 1.42
N VAL A 50 -14.99 -6.88 0.69
CA VAL A 50 -15.02 -6.88 -0.78
C VAL A 50 -13.75 -6.20 -1.27
N PHE A 51 -12.95 -6.94 -2.03
CA PHE A 51 -11.73 -6.43 -2.65
C PHE A 51 -12.04 -5.98 -4.07
N VAL A 52 -11.49 -4.83 -4.44
CA VAL A 52 -11.54 -4.27 -5.79
C VAL A 52 -10.13 -4.16 -6.34
N ASP A 53 -10.01 -4.18 -7.66
CA ASP A 53 -8.73 -3.98 -8.33
C ASP A 53 -8.18 -2.57 -8.01
N ASP A 54 -6.89 -2.50 -7.70
CA ASP A 54 -6.16 -1.26 -7.46
C ASP A 54 -4.76 -1.37 -8.09
N TYR A 55 -4.07 -0.25 -8.29
CA TYR A 55 -2.75 -0.22 -8.94
C TYR A 55 -1.66 -0.94 -8.12
N CYS A 56 -1.87 -1.14 -6.82
CA CYS A 56 -1.01 -1.95 -5.95
C CYS A 56 -1.59 -3.36 -5.69
N GLY A 57 -2.46 -3.85 -6.58
CA GLY A 57 -3.20 -5.10 -6.44
C GLY A 57 -4.47 -4.98 -5.59
N PRO A 58 -5.25 -6.07 -5.42
CA PRO A 58 -6.56 -6.05 -4.77
C PRO A 58 -6.58 -5.32 -3.41
N ARG A 59 -7.53 -4.39 -3.25
CA ARG A 59 -7.62 -3.47 -2.11
C ARG A 59 -9.04 -3.44 -1.55
N CYS A 60 -9.15 -3.20 -0.23
CA CYS A 60 -10.42 -2.86 0.40
C CYS A 60 -10.24 -1.68 1.35
N ALA A 61 -10.73 -0.51 0.95
CA ALA A 61 -10.59 0.74 1.72
C ALA A 61 -11.13 0.63 3.17
N SER A 62 -12.15 -0.20 3.39
CA SER A 62 -12.75 -0.38 4.71
C SER A 62 -11.86 -1.13 5.71
N ILE A 63 -10.87 -1.92 5.26
CA ILE A 63 -9.96 -2.66 6.16
C ILE A 63 -9.16 -1.68 7.03
N LYS A 64 -8.56 -0.66 6.42
CA LYS A 64 -7.79 0.35 7.15
C LYS A 64 -8.67 1.15 8.10
N GLN A 65 -9.87 1.55 7.65
CA GLN A 65 -10.82 2.28 8.48
C GLN A 65 -11.27 1.46 9.70
N ASP A 66 -11.55 0.16 9.49
CA ASP A 66 -11.93 -0.76 10.55
C ASP A 66 -10.74 -0.99 11.51
N ALA A 67 -9.51 -1.09 11.01
CA ALA A 67 -8.30 -1.19 11.84
C ALA A 67 -8.09 0.08 12.71
N ILE A 68 -8.28 1.27 12.15
CA ILE A 68 -8.23 2.54 12.91
C ILE A 68 -9.36 2.56 13.96
N SER A 69 -10.57 2.12 13.62
CA SER A 69 -11.68 2.03 14.58
C SER A 69 -11.40 1.05 15.72
N LEU A 70 -10.74 -0.09 15.45
CA LEU A 70 -10.25 -1.00 16.48
C LEU A 70 -9.21 -0.33 17.39
N GLY A 71 -8.42 0.59 16.84
CA GLY A 71 -7.54 1.47 17.60
C GLY A 71 -8.29 2.34 18.60
N VAL A 72 -9.32 3.05 18.14
CA VAL A 72 -10.19 3.89 18.99
C VAL A 72 -10.88 3.07 20.08
N ARG A 73 -11.20 1.81 19.81
CA ARG A 73 -11.80 0.87 20.79
C ARG A 73 -10.79 0.29 21.79
N GLY A 74 -9.50 0.57 21.64
CA GLY A 74 -8.44 0.09 22.52
C GLY A 74 -7.99 -1.35 22.25
N TYR A 75 -8.42 -1.97 21.14
CA TYR A 75 -7.99 -3.34 20.78
C TYR A 75 -6.67 -3.33 20.02
N LEU A 76 -6.39 -2.27 19.28
CA LEU A 76 -5.12 -2.06 18.61
C LEU A 76 -4.45 -0.79 19.13
N LYS A 77 -3.12 -0.77 19.15
CA LYS A 77 -2.35 0.46 19.12
C LYS A 77 -2.08 0.78 17.66
N VAL A 78 -2.55 1.95 17.22
CA VAL A 78 -2.41 2.40 15.84
C VAL A 78 -1.57 3.67 15.82
N SER A 79 -0.47 3.63 15.09
CA SER A 79 0.41 4.79 14.91
C SER A 79 0.80 4.95 13.45
N PHE A 80 1.21 6.16 13.09
CA PHE A 80 1.79 6.47 11.79
C PHE A 80 3.14 7.12 12.04
N GLU A 81 4.21 6.48 11.59
CA GLU A 81 5.54 7.07 11.54
C GLU A 81 5.82 7.42 10.07
N ASN A 82 6.48 6.52 9.34
CA ASN A 82 6.59 6.57 7.88
C ASN A 82 5.56 5.65 7.19
N ARG A 83 5.15 4.59 7.89
CA ARG A 83 4.09 3.63 7.57
C ARG A 83 3.07 3.56 8.70
N TRP A 84 1.88 3.05 8.39
CA TRP A 84 0.94 2.62 9.43
C TRP A 84 1.52 1.43 10.21
N VAL A 85 1.32 1.43 11.53
CA VAL A 85 1.69 0.32 12.40
C VAL A 85 0.47 -0.07 13.21
N PHE A 86 0.10 -1.35 13.13
CA PHE A 86 -1.01 -1.94 13.88
C PHE A 86 -0.46 -2.97 14.85
N GLU A 87 -0.58 -2.71 16.15
CA GLU A 87 -0.08 -3.60 17.21
C GLU A 87 -1.22 -4.05 18.11
N ILE A 88 -1.24 -5.33 18.49
CA ILE A 88 -2.29 -5.86 19.37
C ILE A 88 -2.10 -5.34 20.80
N THR A 89 -3.17 -4.86 21.45
CA THR A 89 -3.13 -4.55 22.88
C THR A 89 -3.41 -5.80 23.72
N GLU A 90 -3.22 -5.74 25.04
CA GLU A 90 -3.60 -6.85 25.93
C GLU A 90 -5.10 -7.18 25.83
N GLU A 91 -5.95 -6.15 25.83
CA GLU A 91 -7.40 -6.32 25.69
C GLU A 91 -7.76 -6.85 24.29
N GLY A 92 -7.13 -6.31 23.24
CA GLY A 92 -7.30 -6.84 21.88
C GLY A 92 -6.90 -8.30 21.78
N ALA A 93 -5.83 -8.71 22.46
CA ALA A 93 -5.37 -10.09 22.46
C ALA A 93 -6.33 -11.04 23.18
N ARG A 94 -6.94 -10.58 24.30
CA ARG A 94 -7.98 -11.33 25.00
C ARG A 94 -9.20 -11.56 24.10
N VAL A 95 -9.70 -10.50 23.47
CA VAL A 95 -10.85 -10.55 22.56
C VAL A 95 -10.55 -11.40 21.32
N ALA A 96 -9.37 -11.23 20.72
CA ALA A 96 -8.94 -12.02 19.56
C ALA A 96 -8.87 -13.51 19.89
N LYS A 97 -8.33 -13.88 21.05
CA LYS A 97 -8.26 -15.29 21.49
C LYS A 97 -9.65 -15.91 21.66
N GLU A 98 -10.60 -15.18 22.26
CA GLU A 98 -12.00 -15.63 22.38
C GLU A 98 -12.65 -15.83 21.01
N LEU A 99 -12.43 -14.89 20.07
CA LEU A 99 -12.90 -15.00 18.69
C LEU A 99 -12.29 -16.20 17.98
N MET A 100 -10.97 -16.41 18.08
CA MET A 100 -10.28 -17.53 17.44
C MET A 100 -10.79 -18.88 17.93
N ASN A 101 -11.02 -19.03 19.23
CA ASN A 101 -11.56 -20.26 19.80
C ASN A 101 -12.97 -20.59 19.29
N SER A 102 -13.68 -19.62 18.70
CA SER A 102 -15.01 -19.80 18.10
C SER A 102 -14.97 -20.14 16.60
N LEU A 103 -13.80 -20.04 15.96
CA LEU A 103 -13.63 -20.35 14.54
C LEU A 103 -13.46 -21.87 14.32
N PRO A 104 -13.99 -22.42 13.22
CA PRO A 104 -13.65 -23.77 12.79
C PRO A 104 -12.14 -23.95 12.67
N VAL A 105 -11.62 -25.11 13.06
CA VAL A 105 -10.17 -25.41 13.04
C VAL A 105 -9.62 -25.31 11.62
N GLU A 106 -10.41 -25.69 10.62
CA GLU A 106 -10.05 -25.62 9.21
C GLU A 106 -9.80 -24.16 8.77
N VAL A 107 -10.63 -23.22 9.24
CA VAL A 107 -10.46 -21.79 8.97
C VAL A 107 -9.21 -21.27 9.65
N GLN A 108 -8.96 -21.65 10.90
CA GLN A 108 -7.76 -21.25 11.63
C GLN A 108 -6.49 -21.75 10.92
N ASN A 109 -6.44 -23.04 10.57
CA ASN A 109 -5.29 -23.64 9.88
C ASN A 109 -5.03 -23.00 8.52
N ALA A 110 -6.07 -22.73 7.74
CA ALA A 110 -5.92 -22.07 6.45
C ALA A 110 -5.37 -20.65 6.60
N PHE A 111 -5.88 -19.90 7.57
CA PHE A 111 -5.40 -18.55 7.86
C PHE A 111 -3.95 -18.56 8.34
N ASP A 112 -3.62 -19.50 9.23
CA ASP A 112 -2.28 -19.65 9.79
C ASP A 112 -1.25 -19.98 8.71
N HIS A 113 -1.60 -20.87 7.79
CA HIS A 113 -0.75 -21.21 6.66
C HIS A 113 -0.42 -19.99 5.80
N ILE A 114 -1.41 -19.14 5.51
CA ILE A 114 -1.19 -17.88 4.77
C ILE A 114 -0.25 -16.94 5.55
N LEU A 115 -0.43 -16.81 6.86
CA LEU A 115 0.47 -15.96 7.65
C LEU A 115 1.90 -16.53 7.69
N GLU A 116 2.04 -17.85 7.87
CA GLU A 116 3.35 -18.52 7.88
C GLU A 116 4.09 -18.40 6.53
N GLU A 117 3.37 -18.50 5.41
CA GLU A 117 3.95 -18.43 4.07
C GLU A 117 4.33 -16.99 3.68
N TYR A 118 3.45 -16.03 3.94
CA TYR A 118 3.58 -14.69 3.35
C TYR A 118 4.12 -13.63 4.31
N SER A 119 4.00 -13.78 5.64
CA SER A 119 4.35 -12.69 6.57
C SER A 119 5.85 -12.40 6.69
N SER A 120 6.69 -13.29 6.17
CA SER A 120 8.14 -13.13 6.16
C SER A 120 8.67 -12.56 4.85
N LEU A 121 7.81 -12.42 3.83
CA LEU A 121 8.21 -11.90 2.54
C LEU A 121 8.46 -10.38 2.62
N PRO A 122 9.47 -9.85 1.91
CA PRO A 122 9.56 -8.43 1.63
C PRO A 122 8.30 -7.91 0.96
N VAL A 123 7.89 -6.67 1.27
CA VAL A 123 6.69 -6.02 0.75
C VAL A 123 6.61 -6.09 -0.78
N VAL A 124 7.74 -5.85 -1.46
CA VAL A 124 7.84 -5.95 -2.92
C VAL A 124 7.51 -7.36 -3.42
N LYS A 125 8.04 -8.41 -2.79
CA LYS A 125 7.77 -9.80 -3.19
C LYS A 125 6.32 -10.22 -2.94
N LEU A 126 5.75 -9.80 -1.80
CA LEU A 126 4.34 -10.04 -1.49
C LEU A 126 3.44 -9.35 -2.52
N ARG A 127 3.74 -8.11 -2.88
CA ARG A 127 3.04 -7.38 -3.93
C ARG A 127 3.15 -8.10 -5.27
N ASP A 128 4.35 -8.43 -5.68
CA ASP A 128 4.65 -9.03 -6.97
C ASP A 128 3.89 -10.35 -7.13
N TYR A 129 3.86 -11.17 -6.08
CA TYR A 129 3.04 -12.37 -6.02
C TYR A 129 1.54 -12.06 -6.22
N VAL A 130 0.99 -11.14 -5.43
CA VAL A 130 -0.44 -10.82 -5.49
C VAL A 130 -0.83 -10.24 -6.86
N TYR A 131 0.02 -9.37 -7.41
CA TYR A 131 -0.18 -8.71 -8.70
C TYR A 131 -0.09 -9.73 -9.86
N ASP A 132 0.91 -10.62 -9.87
CA ASP A 132 1.08 -11.63 -10.92
C ASP A 132 0.01 -12.73 -10.84
N ALA A 133 -0.23 -13.29 -9.65
CA ALA A 133 -1.09 -14.47 -9.48
C ALA A 133 -2.59 -14.14 -9.51
N HIS A 134 -2.98 -12.94 -9.04
CA HIS A 134 -4.41 -12.67 -8.75
C HIS A 134 -4.99 -11.43 -9.39
N GLN A 135 -4.20 -10.51 -9.94
CA GLN A 135 -4.76 -9.40 -10.72
C GLN A 135 -5.13 -9.83 -12.14
N TYR A 136 -4.49 -10.89 -12.66
CA TYR A 136 -4.75 -11.41 -13.99
C TYR A 136 -5.05 -12.92 -14.03
N PRO A 137 -6.06 -13.42 -13.29
CA PRO A 137 -6.35 -14.84 -13.26
C PRO A 137 -6.74 -15.35 -14.65
N GLY A 138 -5.88 -16.19 -15.23
CA GLY A 138 -6.11 -16.86 -16.52
C GLY A 138 -5.84 -16.01 -17.77
N VAL A 139 -5.41 -14.76 -17.63
CA VAL A 139 -4.99 -13.90 -18.74
C VAL A 139 -3.56 -13.48 -18.46
N LYS A 140 -2.56 -14.05 -19.14
CA LYS A 140 -1.22 -13.45 -19.03
C LYS A 140 -1.32 -12.01 -19.53
N PRO A 141 -1.00 -10.99 -18.71
CA PRO A 141 -1.02 -9.61 -19.18
C PRO A 141 -0.13 -9.56 -20.42
N ARG A 142 -0.67 -9.03 -21.52
CA ARG A 142 0.15 -8.80 -22.71
C ARG A 142 1.25 -7.84 -22.24
N PRO A 143 2.54 -8.22 -22.36
CA PRO A 143 3.62 -7.29 -22.07
C PRO A 143 3.40 -6.04 -22.92
N ARG A 144 3.33 -4.87 -22.30
CA ARG A 144 3.21 -3.62 -23.06
C ARG A 144 4.40 -3.54 -24.01
N ALA A 145 4.15 -3.05 -25.21
CA ALA A 145 5.25 -2.79 -26.14
C ALA A 145 6.15 -1.70 -25.54
N GLU A 146 7.44 -1.70 -25.86
CA GLU A 146 8.37 -0.68 -25.37
C GLU A 146 7.90 0.74 -25.69
N THR A 147 7.26 0.93 -26.86
CA THR A 147 6.65 2.21 -27.25
C THR A 147 5.52 2.64 -26.33
N GLU A 148 4.69 1.70 -25.85
CA GLU A 148 3.59 1.99 -24.91
C GLU A 148 4.15 2.41 -23.54
N TYR A 149 5.25 1.80 -23.10
CA TYR A 149 5.94 2.23 -21.88
C TYR A 149 6.50 3.65 -22.02
N GLU A 150 7.15 3.96 -23.13
CA GLU A 150 7.73 5.28 -23.35
C GLU A 150 6.65 6.38 -23.46
N GLU A 151 5.52 6.09 -24.10
CA GLU A 151 4.36 6.98 -24.13
C GLU A 151 3.79 7.22 -22.73
N LEU A 152 3.60 6.16 -21.94
CA LEU A 152 3.10 6.27 -20.57
C LEU A 152 4.07 7.03 -19.67
N LYS A 153 5.38 6.74 -19.73
CA LYS A 153 6.41 7.49 -19.01
C LYS A 153 6.37 8.97 -19.38
N LYS A 154 6.24 9.29 -20.67
CA LYS A 154 6.16 10.68 -21.14
C LYS A 154 4.92 11.39 -20.58
N GLN A 155 3.77 10.70 -20.54
CA GLN A 155 2.56 11.23 -19.91
C GLN A 155 2.79 11.51 -18.42
N ILE A 156 3.25 10.52 -17.66
CA ILE A 156 3.46 10.66 -16.21
C ILE A 156 4.48 11.78 -15.91
N LYS A 157 5.60 11.84 -16.67
CA LYS A 157 6.57 12.94 -16.53
C LYS A 157 5.92 14.31 -16.79
N SER A 158 5.04 14.41 -17.77
CA SER A 158 4.30 15.65 -18.04
C SER A 158 3.38 16.02 -16.87
N GLU A 159 2.66 15.05 -16.29
CA GLU A 159 1.78 15.26 -15.14
C GLU A 159 2.58 15.69 -13.90
N ILE A 160 3.72 15.05 -13.64
CA ILE A 160 4.63 15.44 -12.56
C ILE A 160 5.10 16.89 -12.75
N ASN A 161 5.52 17.29 -13.95
CA ASN A 161 5.96 18.67 -14.22
C ASN A 161 4.85 19.70 -13.95
N LEU A 162 3.59 19.38 -14.29
CA LEU A 162 2.44 20.22 -13.98
C LEU A 162 2.24 20.35 -12.46
N LEU A 163 2.29 19.22 -11.73
CA LEU A 163 2.14 19.22 -10.27
C LEU A 163 3.29 19.97 -9.57
N LEU A 164 4.53 19.78 -10.01
CA LEU A 164 5.69 20.51 -9.48
C LEU A 164 5.51 22.01 -9.66
N HIS A 165 5.11 22.45 -10.86
CA HIS A 165 4.79 23.85 -11.11
C HIS A 165 3.69 24.36 -10.17
N ASP A 166 2.59 23.62 -10.04
CA ASP A 166 1.46 23.99 -9.18
C ASP A 166 1.83 24.11 -7.70
N PHE A 167 2.57 23.14 -7.15
CA PHE A 167 2.94 23.14 -5.74
C PHE A 167 4.10 24.10 -5.43
N SER A 168 4.97 24.40 -6.41
CA SER A 168 6.09 25.34 -6.23
C SER A 168 5.64 26.77 -5.91
N GLY A 169 4.43 27.15 -6.32
CA GLY A 169 3.83 28.45 -6.05
C GLY A 169 3.20 28.59 -4.66
N ILE A 170 3.15 27.51 -3.87
CA ILE A 170 2.51 27.49 -2.54
C ILE A 170 3.56 27.74 -1.46
N GLU A 171 3.14 28.39 -0.36
CA GLU A 171 3.99 28.56 0.81
C GLU A 171 4.56 27.21 1.31
N SER A 172 5.87 27.23 1.60
CA SER A 172 6.59 26.05 2.04
C SER A 172 6.11 25.58 3.41
N ASN A 173 5.69 24.33 3.49
CA ASN A 173 5.29 23.63 4.70
C ASN A 173 5.65 22.13 4.55
N ALA A 174 5.47 21.36 5.62
CA ALA A 174 5.85 19.94 5.60
C ALA A 174 5.16 19.14 4.49
N ASN A 175 3.90 19.47 4.16
CA ASN A 175 3.14 18.78 3.13
C ASN A 175 3.58 19.20 1.73
N THR A 176 3.80 20.48 1.46
CA THR A 176 4.30 20.94 0.16
C THR A 176 5.71 20.43 -0.12
N LEU A 177 6.60 20.44 0.88
CA LEU A 177 7.94 19.86 0.77
C LEU A 177 7.90 18.35 0.49
N PHE A 178 7.02 17.63 1.18
CA PHE A 178 6.82 16.20 0.91
C PHE A 178 6.34 15.96 -0.53
N LEU A 179 5.32 16.68 -0.99
CA LEU A 179 4.77 16.52 -2.33
C LEU A 179 5.81 16.84 -3.41
N LEU A 180 6.54 17.95 -3.28
CA LEU A 180 7.61 18.32 -4.22
C LEU A 180 8.71 17.24 -4.25
N GLY A 181 9.25 16.85 -3.08
CA GLY A 181 10.34 15.88 -3.02
C GLY A 181 9.95 14.48 -3.50
N SER A 182 8.72 14.03 -3.23
CA SER A 182 8.22 12.74 -3.72
C SER A 182 7.93 12.75 -5.23
N LEU A 183 7.45 13.86 -5.78
CA LEU A 183 7.29 14.05 -7.23
C LEU A 183 8.65 14.08 -7.95
N ASP A 184 9.64 14.79 -7.40
CA ASP A 184 11.00 14.82 -7.92
C ASP A 184 11.65 13.43 -7.89
N TYR A 185 11.46 12.68 -6.80
CA TYR A 185 11.90 11.28 -6.72
C TYR A 185 11.27 10.43 -7.83
N CYS A 186 9.95 10.52 -8.02
CA CYS A 186 9.25 9.80 -9.08
C CYS A 186 9.77 10.19 -10.47
N MET A 187 10.05 11.47 -10.72
CA MET A 187 10.64 11.96 -11.96
C MET A 187 12.02 11.32 -12.21
N LEU A 188 12.89 11.28 -11.19
CA LEU A 188 14.21 10.66 -11.29
C LEU A 188 14.12 9.16 -11.57
N VAL A 189 13.22 8.45 -10.88
CA VAL A 189 12.97 7.03 -11.15
C VAL A 189 12.57 6.82 -12.61
N LEU A 190 11.60 7.60 -13.13
CA LEU A 190 11.17 7.48 -14.53
C LEU A 190 12.25 7.88 -15.56
N LYS A 191 13.24 8.69 -15.18
CA LYS A 191 14.38 9.03 -16.03
C LYS A 191 15.43 7.91 -16.06
N ARG A 192 15.64 7.22 -14.94
CA ARG A 192 16.72 6.24 -14.77
C ARG A 192 16.31 4.78 -14.91
N GLU A 193 15.02 4.49 -14.84
CA GLU A 193 14.48 3.16 -15.03
C GLU A 193 14.90 2.58 -16.39
N ASN A 194 15.65 1.48 -16.33
CA ASN A 194 16.14 0.70 -17.48
C ASN A 194 16.01 -0.82 -17.21
N LEU A 195 14.90 -1.23 -16.60
CA LEU A 195 14.61 -2.60 -16.23
C LEU A 195 14.34 -3.45 -17.48
N ALA A 196 15.05 -4.57 -17.59
CA ALA A 196 14.85 -5.54 -18.65
C ALA A 196 13.62 -6.43 -18.40
N GLU A 197 13.27 -6.66 -17.13
CA GLU A 197 12.15 -7.50 -16.74
C GLU A 197 10.84 -6.72 -16.86
N THR A 198 10.01 -7.11 -17.84
CA THR A 198 8.78 -6.37 -18.17
C THR A 198 7.80 -6.31 -17.01
N PHE A 199 7.75 -7.33 -16.15
CA PHE A 199 6.88 -7.34 -14.98
C PHE A 199 7.28 -6.25 -13.96
N GLN A 200 8.55 -6.21 -13.57
CA GLN A 200 9.06 -5.20 -12.63
C GLN A 200 8.89 -3.78 -13.18
N LYS A 201 9.15 -3.61 -14.48
CA LYS A 201 8.92 -2.35 -15.19
C LYS A 201 7.46 -1.93 -15.15
N ASP A 202 6.54 -2.84 -15.48
CA ASP A 202 5.10 -2.57 -15.44
C ASP A 202 4.63 -2.18 -14.03
N ASN A 203 5.09 -2.92 -13.03
CA ASN A 203 4.71 -2.72 -11.65
C ASN A 203 5.20 -1.36 -11.12
N LEU A 204 6.49 -1.05 -11.32
CA LEU A 204 7.07 0.22 -10.89
C LEU A 204 6.37 1.41 -11.55
N ILE A 205 6.15 1.36 -12.87
CA ILE A 205 5.47 2.43 -13.60
C ILE A 205 4.01 2.57 -13.14
N THR A 206 3.33 1.46 -12.87
CA THR A 206 1.93 1.47 -12.40
C THR A 206 1.80 2.05 -10.99
N LEU A 207 2.76 1.80 -10.09
CA LEU A 207 2.81 2.43 -8.77
C LEU A 207 2.98 3.94 -8.86
N ILE A 208 3.92 4.39 -9.69
CA ILE A 208 4.19 5.82 -9.88
C ILE A 208 2.97 6.52 -10.50
N ASP A 209 2.38 5.93 -11.54
CA ASP A 209 1.15 6.44 -12.17
C ASP A 209 -0.01 6.55 -11.16
N GLY A 210 -0.25 5.50 -10.36
CA GLY A 210 -1.26 5.50 -9.32
C GLY A 210 -1.04 6.59 -8.26
N TYR A 211 0.21 6.77 -7.83
CA TYR A 211 0.58 7.84 -6.90
C TYR A 211 0.35 9.23 -7.50
N VAL A 212 0.85 9.49 -8.71
CA VAL A 212 0.71 10.79 -9.40
C VAL A 212 -0.77 11.14 -9.59
N LYS A 213 -1.61 10.19 -10.00
CA LYS A 213 -3.06 10.38 -10.13
C LYS A 213 -3.73 10.77 -8.80
N LYS A 214 -3.30 10.21 -7.68
CA LYS A 214 -3.82 10.63 -6.36
C LYS A 214 -3.36 12.03 -5.97
N VAL A 215 -2.14 12.40 -6.31
CA VAL A 215 -1.65 13.77 -6.10
C VAL A 215 -2.41 14.76 -6.99
N MET A 216 -2.72 14.40 -8.24
CA MET A 216 -3.62 15.18 -9.11
C MET A 216 -5.00 15.34 -8.49
N LEU A 217 -5.62 14.25 -8.02
CA LEU A 217 -6.93 14.33 -7.36
C LEU A 217 -6.89 15.23 -6.12
N LEU A 218 -5.83 15.15 -5.30
CA LEU A 218 -5.62 16.07 -4.18
C LEU A 218 -5.59 17.52 -4.65
N ARG A 219 -4.82 17.80 -5.72
CA ARG A 219 -4.72 19.15 -6.30
C ARG A 219 -6.06 19.67 -6.80
N GLU A 220 -6.87 18.81 -7.43
CA GLU A 220 -8.23 19.12 -7.88
C GLU A 220 -9.16 19.43 -6.71
N LEU A 221 -9.12 18.62 -5.64
CA LEU A 221 -9.94 18.81 -4.44
C LEU A 221 -9.62 20.10 -3.69
N LEU A 222 -8.37 20.56 -3.74
CA LEU A 222 -7.96 21.86 -3.20
C LEU A 222 -8.56 23.04 -3.99
N GLY A 223 -8.89 22.82 -5.28
CA GLY A 223 -9.48 23.83 -6.15
C GLY A 223 -8.71 25.15 -6.13
N ASN A 224 -9.40 26.23 -5.75
CA ASN A 224 -8.83 27.59 -5.67
C ASN A 224 -8.19 27.93 -4.31
N ASN A 225 -8.09 26.97 -3.38
CA ASN A 225 -7.54 27.17 -2.04
C ASN A 225 -6.31 26.26 -1.81
N PRO A 226 -5.25 26.39 -2.62
CA PRO A 226 -4.07 25.52 -2.54
C PRO A 226 -3.33 25.60 -1.19
N GLU A 227 -3.49 26.70 -0.45
CA GLU A 227 -2.94 26.89 0.90
C GLU A 227 -3.44 25.87 1.93
N LEU A 228 -4.64 25.28 1.71
CA LEU A 228 -5.19 24.24 2.57
C LEU A 228 -4.39 22.94 2.54
N VAL A 229 -3.45 22.78 1.60
CA VAL A 229 -2.59 21.59 1.51
C VAL A 229 -1.86 21.32 2.83
N GLY A 230 -1.51 22.36 3.60
CA GLY A 230 -0.85 22.23 4.90
C GLY A 230 -1.73 21.58 5.98
N GLU A 231 -3.05 21.58 5.80
CA GLU A 231 -4.03 21.05 6.76
C GLU A 231 -4.44 19.61 6.45
N ILE A 232 -4.06 19.08 5.29
CA ILE A 232 -4.49 17.77 4.81
C ILE A 232 -3.62 16.67 5.41
N CYS A 233 -4.27 15.59 5.87
CA CYS A 233 -3.58 14.38 6.28
C CYS A 233 -3.08 13.61 5.05
N LEU A 234 -1.76 13.63 4.81
CA LEU A 234 -1.13 12.97 3.65
C LEU A 234 -0.65 11.53 3.94
N ASN A 235 -1.09 10.90 5.03
CA ASN A 235 -0.61 9.57 5.44
C ASN A 235 -0.77 8.50 4.34
N ASP A 236 -1.86 8.56 3.58
CA ASP A 236 -2.11 7.63 2.48
C ASP A 236 -1.12 7.83 1.32
N LEU A 237 -0.82 9.08 0.97
CA LEU A 237 0.18 9.39 -0.05
C LEU A 237 1.59 9.03 0.42
N LYS A 238 1.90 9.23 1.70
CA LYS A 238 3.19 8.83 2.29
C LYS A 238 3.38 7.32 2.24
N GLU A 239 2.35 6.55 2.57
CA GLU A 239 2.37 5.09 2.47
C GLU A 239 2.54 4.62 1.01
N ASP A 240 1.83 5.24 0.06
CA ASP A 240 1.98 4.93 -1.37
C ASP A 240 3.40 5.27 -1.88
N PHE A 241 3.97 6.39 -1.43
CA PHE A 241 5.32 6.79 -1.79
C PHE A 241 6.39 5.85 -1.21
N GLU A 242 6.16 5.31 -0.02
CA GLU A 242 7.04 4.30 0.56
C GLU A 242 7.07 3.01 -0.28
N LEU A 243 5.93 2.58 -0.82
CA LEU A 243 5.88 1.41 -1.74
C LEU A 243 6.67 1.66 -3.04
N ILE A 244 6.71 2.90 -3.52
CA ILE A 244 7.52 3.28 -4.69
C ILE A 244 9.02 3.22 -4.34
N GLN A 245 9.42 3.72 -3.17
CA GLN A 245 10.81 3.67 -2.72
C GLN A 245 11.27 2.22 -2.51
N GLU A 246 10.46 1.38 -1.86
CA GLU A 246 10.76 -0.04 -1.65
C GLU A 246 10.90 -0.79 -2.98
N ALA A 247 10.03 -0.50 -3.96
CA ALA A 247 10.15 -1.06 -5.32
C ALA A 247 11.41 -0.59 -6.03
N SER A 248 11.72 0.71 -5.94
CA SER A 248 12.85 1.32 -6.63
C SER A 248 14.18 0.77 -6.10
N GLU A 249 14.27 0.53 -4.80
CA GLU A 249 15.44 -0.10 -4.16
C GLU A 249 15.57 -1.58 -4.54
N GLU A 250 14.52 -2.39 -4.36
CA GLU A 250 14.56 -3.83 -4.67
C GLU A 250 14.88 -4.08 -6.16
N TYR A 251 14.33 -3.26 -7.05
CA TYR A 251 14.58 -3.33 -8.50
C TYR A 251 15.88 -2.61 -8.92
N LYS A 252 16.61 -2.00 -7.98
CA LYS A 252 17.90 -1.33 -8.21
C LYS A 252 17.83 -0.16 -9.19
N VAL A 253 16.75 0.60 -9.15
CA VAL A 253 16.55 1.80 -9.97
C VAL A 253 17.05 3.06 -9.26
N LEU A 254 16.65 3.24 -8.00
CA LEU A 254 17.02 4.39 -7.19
C LEU A 254 16.90 4.03 -5.70
N PRO A 255 17.83 4.48 -4.85
CA PRO A 255 17.79 4.11 -3.45
C PRO A 255 16.64 4.75 -2.68
N ALA A 256 16.21 4.09 -1.60
CA ALA A 256 15.14 4.59 -0.73
C ALA A 256 15.67 5.71 0.20
N LEU A 257 14.91 6.80 0.36
CA LEU A 257 15.40 8.01 1.06
C LEU A 257 15.61 7.82 2.57
N TYR A 258 15.09 6.73 3.14
CA TYR A 258 15.24 6.40 4.56
C TYR A 258 16.47 5.54 4.86
N GLU A 259 17.26 5.14 3.86
CA GLU A 259 18.47 4.36 4.09
C GLU A 259 19.57 5.16 4.78
N GLU A 260 20.14 4.59 5.84
CA GLU A 260 21.28 5.19 6.53
C GLU A 260 22.52 5.20 5.63
N GLY A 261 23.16 6.36 5.48
CA GLY A 261 24.40 6.50 4.72
C GLY A 261 24.22 6.61 3.20
N ILE A 262 22.99 6.86 2.74
CA ILE A 262 22.69 7.11 1.33
C ILE A 262 23.54 8.25 0.74
N ASP A 263 24.13 8.00 -0.43
CA ASP A 263 24.85 9.03 -1.18
C ASP A 263 23.85 9.96 -1.87
N LEU A 264 23.65 11.16 -1.33
CA LEU A 264 22.70 12.13 -1.88
C LEU A 264 23.07 12.62 -3.28
N SER A 265 24.31 12.41 -3.73
CA SER A 265 24.72 12.78 -5.09
C SER A 265 23.94 12.02 -6.15
N VAL A 266 23.41 10.84 -5.82
CA VAL A 266 22.55 10.07 -6.71
C VAL A 266 21.21 10.75 -6.97
N PHE A 267 20.78 11.74 -6.18
CA PHE A 267 19.54 12.47 -6.43
C PHE A 267 19.73 13.77 -7.19
N VAL A 268 20.97 14.11 -7.56
CA VAL A 268 21.24 15.25 -8.42
C VAL A 268 20.96 14.86 -9.86
N ASP A 269 20.06 15.58 -10.50
CA ASP A 269 19.80 15.46 -11.93
C ASP A 269 21.04 15.98 -12.67
N VAL A 270 21.80 15.08 -13.29
CA VAL A 270 22.87 15.48 -14.20
C VAL A 270 22.17 15.74 -15.51
N GLU A 271 21.90 17.02 -15.82
CA GLU A 271 21.33 17.42 -17.10
C GLU A 271 22.08 16.71 -18.25
N GLU A 272 21.38 15.87 -19.01
CA GLU A 272 21.80 15.43 -20.35
C GLU A 272 21.25 16.38 -21.43
#